data_AF-A0A7S4JBF1-F1
#
_entry.id   AF-A0A7S4JBF1-F1
#
_cell.length_a   1.000
_cell.length_b   1.000
_cell.length_c   1.000
_cell.angle_alpha   90.00
_cell.angle_beta   90.00
_cell.angle_gamma   90.00
#
_symmetry.space_group_name_H-M   'P 1'
#
loop_
_entity.id
_entity.type
_entity.pdbx_description
1 polymer ?
#
loop_
_entity_poly.entity_id
_entity_poly.type
_entity_poly.pdbx_seq_one_letter_code
_entity_poly.pdbx_strand_id
1 'polypeptide(L)'
;GGYAGIFGVGGEECGDSSLISWRAHSGWIGEIQFLSYQQEDQNLLLTASNDKAITVWDLNLSASSGKRMLPKQVASLAAHDGGIFSLHEVGGTIGSAGKDGNIVISQIVDSQLSSQRTLVGLHEGQVIKCVRFQALHGMQAEGTILASSGNDYAIQVSDLRSRSPSLRVESAARSCVNFVQWSPTNEFLLLSSSFDADLKIWDTRRVDVCLHSLVGHHLVPREARVKGMHRASFLHEGKYVVTTGEKTDVISIYDVSSGAAVSRGLAESAGTAIVSYEDDRSCVLAVASSMQVELYTPISKNEMSA
;
A
#
# COMPACT_ATOMS: atom_id res chain seq x y z
N GLY A 1 16.47 -8.72 0.50
CA GLY A 1 16.83 -8.93 -0.93
C GLY A 1 15.59 -8.71 -1.76
N GLY A 2 15.73 -8.38 -3.05
CA GLY A 2 14.61 -8.07 -3.96
C GLY A 2 13.83 -9.29 -4.43
N TYR A 3 13.37 -10.11 -3.50
CA TYR A 3 12.56 -11.29 -3.80
C TYR A 3 11.08 -10.94 -3.73
N ALA A 4 10.31 -11.47 -4.67
CA ALA A 4 8.86 -11.46 -4.68
C ALA A 4 8.35 -12.90 -4.55
N GLY A 5 7.15 -13.05 -4.00
CA GLY A 5 6.49 -14.35 -3.88
C GLY A 5 4.97 -14.21 -4.00
N ILE A 6 4.34 -15.26 -4.54
CA ILE A 6 2.88 -15.41 -4.59
C ILE A 6 2.49 -16.51 -3.60
N PHE A 7 1.45 -16.25 -2.82
CA PHE A 7 0.89 -17.17 -1.83
C PHE A 7 -0.57 -17.42 -2.18
N GLY A 8 -1.04 -18.66 -2.03
CA GLY A 8 -2.43 -19.02 -2.26
C GLY A 8 -3.26 -18.87 -0.99
N VAL A 9 -4.56 -18.62 -1.13
CA VAL A 9 -5.53 -18.64 -0.04
C VAL A 9 -6.42 -19.88 -0.24
N GLY A 10 -6.11 -21.00 0.42
CA GLY A 10 -7.02 -22.15 0.57
C GLY A 10 -6.69 -23.45 -0.19
N GLY A 11 -6.83 -24.56 0.55
CA GLY A 11 -6.74 -25.97 0.14
C GLY A 11 -6.06 -26.78 1.25
N GLU A 12 -6.66 -27.88 1.75
CA GLU A 12 -6.11 -28.74 2.82
C GLU A 12 -4.69 -29.29 2.54
N GLU A 13 -4.19 -29.13 1.31
CA GLU A 13 -2.86 -29.54 0.85
C GLU A 13 -1.88 -28.37 0.58
N CYS A 14 -2.30 -27.12 0.75
CA CYS A 14 -1.42 -25.97 0.54
C CYS A 14 -0.67 -25.66 1.84
N GLY A 15 0.52 -26.26 2.00
CA GLY A 15 1.42 -25.89 3.09
C GLY A 15 1.81 -24.41 3.05
N ASP A 16 2.37 -23.90 4.14
CA ASP A 16 2.77 -22.48 4.38
C ASP A 16 3.79 -21.88 3.37
N SER A 17 4.05 -22.55 2.25
CA SER A 17 5.06 -22.18 1.26
C SER A 17 4.48 -21.37 0.11
N SER A 18 5.25 -20.37 -0.36
CA SER A 18 4.93 -19.60 -1.56
C SER A 18 4.70 -20.52 -2.78
N LEU A 19 3.61 -20.30 -3.52
CA LEU A 19 3.34 -20.97 -4.80
C LEU A 19 4.50 -20.74 -5.79
N ILE A 20 4.96 -19.50 -5.87
CA ILE A 20 6.10 -19.08 -6.69
C ILE A 20 6.89 -18.05 -5.90
N SER A 21 8.22 -18.15 -5.93
CA SER A 21 9.12 -17.09 -5.45
C SER A 21 10.26 -16.89 -6.45
N TRP A 22 10.67 -15.63 -6.64
CA TRP A 22 11.76 -15.30 -7.57
C TRP A 22 12.47 -14.04 -7.13
N ARG A 23 13.69 -13.84 -7.64
CA ARG A 23 14.42 -12.58 -7.46
C ARG A 23 13.94 -11.61 -8.52
N ALA A 24 13.03 -10.71 -8.15
CA ALA A 24 12.52 -9.68 -9.05
C ALA A 24 13.53 -8.52 -9.24
N HIS A 25 14.27 -8.17 -8.19
CA HIS A 25 15.11 -6.98 -8.18
C HIS A 25 16.48 -7.21 -7.52
N SER A 26 17.42 -6.31 -7.81
CA SER A 26 18.73 -6.28 -7.16
C SER A 26 18.69 -5.59 -5.80
N GLY A 27 17.75 -4.66 -5.61
CA GLY A 27 17.46 -3.93 -4.36
C GLY A 27 16.23 -4.46 -3.62
N TRP A 28 15.87 -3.85 -2.50
CA TRP A 28 14.63 -4.19 -1.79
C TRP A 28 13.41 -3.67 -2.56
N ILE A 29 12.34 -4.46 -2.60
CA ILE A 29 11.08 -4.08 -3.24
C ILE A 29 10.32 -3.19 -2.27
N GLY A 30 9.98 -1.98 -2.69
CA GLY A 30 9.17 -1.04 -1.92
C GLY A 30 7.66 -1.28 -2.10
N GLU A 31 7.26 -1.80 -3.26
CA GLU A 31 5.86 -2.08 -3.55
C GLU A 31 5.71 -3.19 -4.59
N ILE A 32 4.61 -3.95 -4.46
CA ILE A 32 4.17 -4.97 -5.41
C ILE A 32 2.65 -4.86 -5.58
N GLN A 33 2.16 -4.89 -6.81
CA GLN A 33 0.73 -4.70 -7.12
C GLN A 33 0.36 -5.43 -8.42
N PHE A 34 -0.79 -6.11 -8.47
CA PHE A 34 -1.36 -6.58 -9.73
C PHE A 34 -1.91 -5.41 -10.55
N LEU A 35 -1.74 -5.42 -11.87
CA LEU A 35 -2.38 -4.41 -12.71
C LEU A 35 -3.90 -4.49 -12.57
N SER A 36 -4.53 -3.33 -12.38
CA SER A 36 -5.98 -3.18 -12.25
C SER A 36 -6.74 -3.43 -13.55
N TYR A 37 -6.10 -3.18 -14.70
CA TYR A 37 -6.65 -3.46 -16.03
C TYR A 37 -5.78 -4.50 -16.75
N GLN A 38 -6.37 -5.65 -17.04
CA GLN A 38 -5.72 -6.76 -17.74
C GLN A 38 -6.71 -7.39 -18.71
N GLN A 39 -6.24 -7.92 -19.84
CA GLN A 39 -7.09 -8.75 -20.71
C GLN A 39 -7.46 -10.06 -19.99
N GLU A 40 -8.54 -10.72 -20.42
CA GLU A 40 -8.83 -12.08 -19.96
C GLU A 40 -7.57 -12.96 -20.16
N ASP A 41 -7.24 -13.77 -19.15
CA ASP A 41 -6.04 -14.63 -19.08
C ASP A 41 -4.67 -13.93 -18.96
N GLN A 42 -4.61 -12.63 -18.66
CA GLN A 42 -3.36 -11.98 -18.23
C GLN A 42 -3.23 -12.00 -16.69
N ASN A 43 -2.01 -12.24 -16.21
CA ASN A 43 -1.64 -12.15 -14.80
C ASN A 43 -0.36 -11.32 -14.67
N LEU A 44 -0.51 -10.01 -14.84
CA LEU A 44 0.56 -9.03 -14.82
C LEU A 44 0.74 -8.43 -13.43
N LEU A 45 2.00 -8.35 -13.00
CA LEU A 45 2.41 -7.85 -11.70
C LEU A 45 3.44 -6.73 -11.86
N LEU A 46 3.21 -5.62 -11.16
CA LEU A 46 4.17 -4.53 -11.03
C LEU A 46 5.00 -4.70 -9.76
N THR A 47 6.29 -4.45 -9.88
CA THR A 47 7.19 -4.28 -8.74
C THR A 47 7.95 -2.98 -8.86
N ALA A 48 8.11 -2.28 -7.73
CA ALA A 48 8.95 -1.09 -7.62
C ALA A 48 10.01 -1.29 -6.55
N SER A 49 11.23 -0.83 -6.81
CA SER A 49 12.38 -1.25 -6.00
C SER A 49 13.38 -0.12 -5.73
N ASN A 50 14.15 -0.31 -4.67
CA ASN A 50 15.26 0.55 -4.29
C ASN A 50 16.44 0.49 -5.29
N ASP A 51 16.40 -0.42 -6.28
CA ASP A 51 17.27 -0.38 -7.47
C ASP A 51 16.77 0.57 -8.57
N LYS A 52 15.81 1.45 -8.23
CA LYS A 52 15.32 2.57 -9.05
C LYS A 52 14.43 2.17 -10.22
N ALA A 53 14.10 0.88 -10.33
CA ALA A 53 13.31 0.35 -11.43
C ALA A 53 11.88 0.01 -11.01
N ILE A 54 10.96 0.24 -11.96
CA ILE A 54 9.64 -0.37 -12.00
C ILE A 54 9.72 -1.50 -13.03
N THR A 55 9.21 -2.68 -12.69
CA THR A 55 9.26 -3.85 -13.56
C THR A 55 7.89 -4.50 -13.66
N VAL A 56 7.53 -4.93 -14.87
CA VAL A 56 6.31 -5.67 -15.18
C VAL A 56 6.67 -7.14 -15.36
N TRP A 57 5.96 -8.00 -14.65
CA TRP A 57 6.11 -9.44 -14.70
C TRP A 57 4.84 -10.08 -15.23
N ASP A 58 5.00 -11.03 -16.13
CA ASP A 58 3.93 -11.92 -16.55
C ASP A 58 4.06 -13.24 -15.80
N LEU A 59 3.04 -13.57 -15.01
CA LEU A 59 3.00 -14.79 -14.19
C LEU A 59 2.60 -16.04 -15.01
N ASN A 60 2.00 -15.86 -16.19
CA ASN A 60 1.54 -16.96 -17.06
C ASN A 60 2.64 -17.40 -18.04
N LEU A 61 3.50 -16.49 -18.47
CA LEU A 61 4.58 -16.79 -19.41
C LEU A 61 5.79 -17.40 -18.69
N SER A 62 5.82 -18.73 -18.64
CA SER A 62 6.99 -19.50 -18.21
C SER A 62 7.66 -20.22 -19.37
N ALA A 63 8.98 -20.39 -19.28
CA ALA A 63 9.79 -21.02 -20.31
C ALA A 63 9.46 -22.52 -20.49
N SER A 64 9.34 -22.93 -21.75
CA SER A 64 9.06 -24.27 -22.27
C SER A 64 10.19 -25.30 -22.06
N SER A 65 10.74 -25.41 -20.85
CA SER A 65 11.94 -26.24 -20.62
C SER A 65 12.02 -26.89 -19.23
N GLY A 66 10.91 -27.43 -18.72
CA GLY A 66 10.89 -28.40 -17.61
C GLY A 66 11.54 -27.95 -16.28
N LYS A 67 11.84 -26.66 -16.11
CA LYS A 67 12.34 -26.06 -14.87
C LYS A 67 11.24 -25.17 -14.27
N ARG A 68 11.23 -25.08 -12.95
CA ARG A 68 10.34 -24.26 -12.09
C ARG A 68 9.81 -23.03 -12.82
N MET A 69 8.49 -22.90 -12.89
CA MET A 69 7.81 -21.80 -13.56
C MET A 69 8.18 -20.48 -12.87
N LEU A 70 8.94 -19.62 -13.55
CA LEU A 70 9.31 -18.31 -13.04
C LEU A 70 8.58 -17.24 -13.86
N PRO A 71 8.13 -16.14 -13.23
CA PRO A 71 7.55 -15.03 -13.96
C PRO A 71 8.52 -14.45 -14.98
N LYS A 72 8.01 -14.14 -16.17
CA LYS A 72 8.81 -13.48 -17.22
C LYS A 72 8.74 -11.97 -17.02
N GLN A 73 9.90 -11.33 -16.96
CA GLN A 73 9.97 -9.88 -17.08
C GLN A 73 9.56 -9.46 -18.50
N VAL A 74 8.49 -8.69 -18.63
CA VAL A 74 7.97 -8.23 -19.94
C VAL A 74 8.28 -6.76 -20.23
N ALA A 75 8.45 -5.94 -19.19
CA ALA A 75 8.92 -4.56 -19.32
C ALA A 75 9.65 -4.09 -18.06
N SER A 76 10.50 -3.07 -18.19
CA SER A 76 11.13 -2.39 -17.06
C SER A 76 11.46 -0.94 -17.41
N LEU A 77 11.36 -0.07 -16.41
CA LEU A 77 11.60 1.37 -16.52
C LEU A 77 12.48 1.81 -15.35
N ALA A 78 13.65 2.38 -15.66
CA ALA A 78 14.47 3.10 -14.69
C ALA A 78 13.82 4.48 -14.43
N ALA A 79 12.80 4.49 -13.57
CA ALA A 79 11.92 5.64 -13.40
C ALA A 79 12.55 6.77 -12.56
N HIS A 80 13.45 6.43 -11.63
CA HIS A 80 13.95 7.35 -10.61
C HIS A 80 15.49 7.41 -10.58
N ASP A 81 16.03 8.51 -10.02
CA ASP A 81 17.46 8.63 -9.72
C ASP A 81 17.81 8.13 -8.30
N GLY A 82 16.78 7.88 -7.49
CA GLY A 82 16.84 7.26 -6.18
C GLY A 82 16.02 5.98 -6.10
N GLY A 83 16.17 5.24 -5.00
CA GLY A 83 15.38 4.04 -4.80
C GLY A 83 13.89 4.33 -4.59
N ILE A 84 13.04 3.48 -5.15
CA ILE A 84 11.57 3.65 -5.10
C ILE A 84 11.04 3.00 -3.82
N PHE A 85 10.23 3.75 -3.07
CA PHE A 85 9.61 3.28 -1.81
C PHE A 85 8.13 2.94 -1.96
N SER A 86 7.47 3.48 -2.97
CA SER A 86 6.03 3.30 -3.17
C SER A 86 5.67 3.33 -4.65
N LEU A 87 4.67 2.53 -5.00
CA LEU A 87 4.00 2.54 -6.29
C LEU A 87 2.48 2.47 -6.05
N HIS A 88 1.69 3.06 -6.94
CA HIS A 88 0.27 2.76 -7.05
C HIS A 88 -0.12 2.82 -8.51
N GLU A 89 -0.84 1.82 -8.97
CA GLU A 89 -1.39 1.76 -10.32
C GLU A 89 -2.92 1.81 -10.28
N VAL A 90 -3.49 2.59 -11.20
CA VAL A 90 -4.93 2.74 -11.40
C VAL A 90 -5.19 2.95 -12.90
N GLY A 91 -5.88 2.01 -13.55
CA GLY A 91 -6.35 2.15 -14.94
C GLY A 91 -5.23 2.31 -15.98
N GLY A 92 -4.08 1.70 -15.75
CA GLY A 92 -2.85 1.81 -16.54
C GLY A 92 -1.95 3.00 -16.15
N THR A 93 -2.42 3.90 -15.29
CA THR A 93 -1.64 5.04 -14.79
C THR A 93 -0.90 4.64 -13.53
N ILE A 94 0.41 4.86 -13.50
CA ILE A 94 1.31 4.45 -12.42
C ILE A 94 1.94 5.68 -11.78
N GLY A 95 1.78 5.83 -10.47
CA GLY A 95 2.47 6.82 -9.65
C GLY A 95 3.54 6.10 -8.82
N SER A 96 4.78 6.52 -8.96
CA SER A 96 5.90 5.97 -8.20
C SER A 96 6.64 7.08 -7.46
N ALA A 97 7.12 6.79 -6.25
CA ALA A 97 7.75 7.79 -5.39
C ALA A 97 8.93 7.20 -4.61
N GLY A 98 9.96 8.01 -4.39
CA GLY A 98 11.23 7.48 -3.90
C GLY A 98 12.16 8.46 -3.20
N LYS A 99 13.40 7.98 -3.03
CA LYS A 99 14.49 8.64 -2.29
C LYS A 99 14.96 9.95 -2.93
N ASP A 100 14.73 10.12 -4.22
CA ASP A 100 15.07 11.35 -4.96
C ASP A 100 14.08 12.50 -4.73
N GLY A 101 13.03 12.28 -3.92
CA GLY A 101 12.06 13.31 -3.56
C GLY A 101 11.09 13.67 -4.68
N ASN A 102 10.99 12.80 -5.69
CA ASN A 102 10.11 13.00 -6.84
C ASN A 102 8.96 11.99 -6.85
N ILE A 103 7.89 12.35 -7.54
CA ILE A 103 6.86 11.41 -7.98
C ILE A 103 6.95 11.28 -9.49
N VAL A 104 7.11 10.07 -10.01
CA VAL A 104 7.14 9.80 -11.44
C VAL A 104 5.83 9.16 -11.84
N ILE A 105 5.12 9.85 -12.74
CA ILE A 105 3.91 9.37 -13.40
C ILE A 105 4.34 8.63 -14.67
N SER A 106 4.00 7.35 -14.71
CA SER A 106 4.26 6.44 -15.83
C SER A 106 2.95 5.85 -16.32
N GLN A 107 2.95 5.29 -17.52
CA GLN A 107 1.80 4.61 -18.09
C GLN A 107 2.20 3.23 -18.60
N ILE A 108 1.30 2.27 -18.41
CA ILE A 108 1.37 0.96 -19.04
C ILE A 108 0.23 0.78 -20.04
N VAL A 109 0.59 0.47 -21.28
CA VAL A 109 -0.34 0.16 -22.37
C VAL A 109 0.23 -1.01 -23.14
N ASP A 110 -0.55 -2.07 -23.35
CA ASP A 110 -0.12 -3.29 -24.06
C ASP A 110 1.22 -3.86 -23.52
N SER A 111 1.34 -3.93 -22.19
CA SER A 111 2.55 -4.37 -21.48
C SER A 111 3.81 -3.52 -21.73
N GLN A 112 3.69 -2.37 -22.39
CA GLN A 112 4.77 -1.41 -22.57
C GLN A 112 4.71 -0.33 -21.50
N LEU A 113 5.83 -0.15 -20.80
CA LEU A 113 5.95 0.82 -19.71
C LEU A 113 6.70 2.06 -20.18
N SER A 114 6.14 3.25 -19.92
CA SER A 114 6.73 4.53 -20.32
C SER A 114 6.57 5.59 -19.25
N SER A 115 7.60 6.41 -19.03
CA SER A 115 7.50 7.59 -18.17
C SER A 115 6.81 8.73 -18.92
N GLN A 116 5.85 9.39 -18.26
CA GLN A 116 5.05 10.47 -18.86
C GLN A 116 5.42 11.83 -18.28
N ARG A 117 5.56 11.91 -16.95
CA ARG A 117 5.83 13.17 -16.24
C ARG A 117 6.52 12.91 -14.90
N THR A 118 7.42 13.79 -14.51
CA THR A 118 7.96 13.84 -13.14
C THR A 118 7.42 15.06 -12.40
N LEU A 119 6.84 14.84 -11.23
CA LEU A 119 6.44 15.88 -10.29
C LEU A 119 7.59 16.11 -9.31
N VAL A 120 8.15 17.31 -9.37
CA VAL A 120 9.32 17.71 -8.59
C VAL A 120 8.93 18.73 -7.52
N GLY A 121 9.63 18.72 -6.39
CA GLY A 121 9.48 19.75 -5.35
C GLY A 121 8.18 19.69 -4.53
N LEU A 122 7.33 18.68 -4.72
CA LEU A 122 6.10 18.50 -3.91
C LEU A 122 6.38 18.32 -2.42
N HIS A 123 7.54 17.76 -2.07
CA HIS A 123 7.99 17.56 -0.69
C HIS A 123 9.36 18.23 -0.47
N GLU A 124 9.62 19.37 -1.12
CA GLU A 124 10.84 20.18 -0.95
C GLU A 124 12.16 19.40 -1.13
N GLY A 125 12.14 18.39 -2.02
CA GLY A 125 13.29 17.51 -2.28
C GLY A 125 13.57 16.47 -1.19
N GLN A 126 12.73 16.40 -0.14
CA GLN A 126 12.78 15.35 0.86
C GLN A 126 12.27 14.02 0.30
N VAL A 127 12.71 12.92 0.90
CA VAL A 127 12.27 11.57 0.52
C VAL A 127 10.75 11.45 0.60
N ILE A 128 10.13 11.00 -0.49
CA ILE A 128 8.71 10.66 -0.54
C ILE A 128 8.59 9.16 -0.22
N LYS A 129 7.78 8.84 0.80
CA LYS A 129 7.60 7.49 1.34
C LYS A 129 6.42 6.77 0.74
N CYS A 130 5.35 7.50 0.40
CA CYS A 130 4.14 6.90 -0.13
C CYS A 130 3.52 7.80 -1.20
N VAL A 131 2.93 7.16 -2.21
CA VAL A 131 2.04 7.77 -3.19
C VAL A 131 0.85 6.83 -3.41
N ARG A 132 -0.37 7.38 -3.40
CA ARG A 132 -1.62 6.68 -3.71
C ARG A 132 -2.56 7.56 -4.51
N PHE A 133 -2.91 7.11 -5.70
CA PHE A 133 -4.11 7.60 -6.40
C PHE A 133 -5.38 7.41 -5.58
N GLN A 134 -6.29 8.36 -5.73
CA GLN A 134 -7.68 8.22 -5.33
C GLN A 134 -8.38 7.28 -6.31
N ALA A 135 -8.90 6.17 -5.81
CA ALA A 135 -9.66 5.19 -6.58
C ALA A 135 -10.84 4.73 -5.73
N LEU A 136 -12.05 5.10 -6.15
CA LEU A 136 -13.28 4.69 -5.48
C LEU A 136 -13.72 3.31 -6.01
N HIS A 137 -14.15 2.44 -5.11
CA HIS A 137 -14.71 1.14 -5.46
C HIS A 137 -15.88 1.29 -6.43
N GLY A 138 -15.91 0.41 -7.44
CA GLY A 138 -16.97 0.40 -8.46
C GLY A 138 -16.90 1.54 -9.49
N MET A 139 -15.93 2.45 -9.40
CA MET A 139 -15.73 3.53 -10.36
C MET A 139 -14.50 3.26 -11.24
N GLN A 140 -14.63 3.55 -12.54
CA GLN A 140 -13.48 3.58 -13.42
C GLN A 140 -12.61 4.79 -13.07
N ALA A 141 -11.56 4.56 -12.30
CA ALA A 141 -10.62 5.60 -11.92
C ALA A 141 -9.53 5.77 -12.99
N GLU A 142 -9.26 7.02 -13.37
CA GLU A 142 -8.25 7.37 -14.38
C GLU A 142 -6.86 7.67 -13.77
N GLY A 143 -6.75 7.64 -12.43
CA GLY A 143 -5.51 8.00 -11.73
C GLY A 143 -5.17 9.49 -11.83
N THR A 144 -6.15 10.37 -11.69
CA THR A 144 -5.97 11.83 -11.87
C THR A 144 -5.67 12.58 -10.58
N ILE A 145 -6.16 12.11 -9.44
CA ILE A 145 -5.89 12.69 -8.12
C ILE A 145 -5.01 11.72 -7.33
N LEU A 146 -3.95 12.22 -6.71
CA LEU A 146 -3.07 11.43 -5.84
C LEU A 146 -2.79 12.14 -4.53
N ALA A 147 -2.53 11.35 -3.51
CA ALA A 147 -1.93 11.78 -2.26
C ALA A 147 -0.50 11.25 -2.17
N SER A 148 0.39 12.03 -1.57
CA SER A 148 1.76 11.63 -1.27
C SER A 148 2.18 12.09 0.12
N SER A 149 3.15 11.39 0.69
CA SER A 149 3.66 11.67 2.03
C SER A 149 5.13 11.34 2.15
N GLY A 150 5.86 12.01 3.06
CA GLY A 150 7.31 11.87 3.12
C GLY A 150 7.97 12.29 4.43
N ASN A 151 9.27 12.52 4.33
CA ASN A 151 10.16 12.92 5.43
C ASN A 151 10.00 14.38 5.85
N ASP A 152 9.21 15.17 5.12
CA ASP A 152 8.85 16.56 5.42
C ASP A 152 7.63 16.67 6.38
N TYR A 153 7.14 15.54 6.89
CA TYR A 153 6.03 15.45 7.85
C TYR A 153 4.68 15.91 7.29
N ALA A 154 4.60 16.12 5.98
CA ALA A 154 3.42 16.65 5.31
C ALA A 154 2.72 15.58 4.47
N ILE A 155 1.46 15.87 4.17
CA ILE A 155 0.67 15.16 3.17
C ILE A 155 0.38 16.13 2.04
N GLN A 156 0.65 15.73 0.81
CA GLN A 156 0.37 16.51 -0.40
C GLN A 156 -0.69 15.80 -1.23
N VAL A 157 -1.78 16.49 -1.55
CA VAL A 157 -2.76 16.05 -2.54
C VAL A 157 -2.58 16.87 -3.81
N SER A 158 -2.54 16.18 -4.96
CA SER A 158 -2.30 16.78 -6.27
C SER A 158 -3.31 16.25 -7.28
N ASP A 159 -3.90 17.15 -8.06
CA ASP A 159 -4.64 16.83 -9.28
C ASP A 159 -3.69 16.95 -10.48
N LEU A 160 -3.44 15.85 -11.19
CA LEU A 160 -2.53 15.78 -12.33
C LEU A 160 -2.99 16.61 -13.54
N ARG A 161 -4.29 16.96 -13.59
CA ARG A 161 -4.87 17.85 -14.60
C ARG A 161 -4.56 19.32 -14.30
N SER A 162 -4.32 19.64 -13.03
CA SER A 162 -3.90 20.95 -12.57
C SER A 162 -2.38 21.12 -12.67
N ARG A 163 -1.92 22.36 -12.80
CA ARG A 163 -0.49 22.72 -12.72
C ARG A 163 -0.04 23.04 -11.31
N SER A 164 -0.97 23.28 -10.39
CA SER A 164 -0.68 23.63 -9.00
C SER A 164 -1.13 22.49 -8.08
N PRO A 165 -0.36 22.19 -7.01
CA PRO A 165 -0.78 21.22 -6.01
C PRO A 165 -2.11 21.66 -5.39
N SER A 166 -3.02 20.71 -5.21
CA SER A 166 -4.41 21.04 -4.87
C SER A 166 -4.58 21.37 -3.39
N LEU A 167 -3.83 20.70 -2.51
CA LEU A 167 -4.04 20.75 -1.07
C LEU A 167 -2.82 20.18 -0.35
N ARG A 168 -2.38 20.82 0.73
CA ARG A 168 -1.26 20.35 1.56
C ARG A 168 -1.63 20.40 3.04
N VAL A 169 -1.33 19.33 3.75
CA VAL A 169 -1.45 19.24 5.21
C VAL A 169 -0.06 19.37 5.80
N GLU A 170 0.24 20.54 6.34
CA GLU A 170 1.51 20.78 7.01
C GLU A 170 1.53 20.14 8.40
N SER A 171 2.70 19.62 8.80
CA SER A 171 2.90 19.02 10.13
C SER A 171 1.83 17.96 10.47
N ALA A 172 1.49 17.12 9.50
CA ALA A 172 0.46 16.09 9.64
C ALA A 172 0.79 15.09 10.78
N ALA A 173 2.07 14.87 11.06
CA ALA A 173 2.57 14.06 12.17
C ALA A 173 3.82 14.68 12.84
N ARG A 174 4.27 14.12 13.96
CA ARG A 174 5.49 14.57 14.66
C ARG A 174 6.75 13.89 14.11
N SER A 175 6.58 12.93 13.20
CA SER A 175 7.63 12.19 12.50
C SER A 175 7.25 11.99 11.03
N CYS A 176 8.10 11.31 10.26
CA CYS A 176 7.87 11.08 8.83
C CYS A 176 6.52 10.39 8.61
N VAL A 177 5.71 10.95 7.72
CA VAL A 177 4.45 10.33 7.30
C VAL A 177 4.79 9.26 6.27
N ASN A 178 4.86 8.02 6.70
CA ASN A 178 5.38 6.91 5.91
C ASN A 178 4.32 6.25 5.01
N PHE A 179 3.04 6.51 5.23
CA PHE A 179 1.96 5.94 4.43
C PHE A 179 0.76 6.88 4.37
N VAL A 180 0.09 6.88 3.22
CA VAL A 180 -1.24 7.49 3.02
C VAL A 180 -2.09 6.55 2.19
N GLN A 181 -3.40 6.57 2.38
CA GLN A 181 -4.36 5.79 1.59
C GLN A 181 -5.71 6.50 1.54
N TRP A 182 -6.33 6.57 0.37
CA TRP A 182 -7.69 7.07 0.21
C TRP A 182 -8.71 6.06 0.72
N SER A 183 -9.82 6.55 1.28
CA SER A 183 -10.97 5.70 1.55
C SER A 183 -11.50 5.13 0.23
N PRO A 184 -11.84 3.82 0.19
CA PRO A 184 -12.38 3.20 -1.02
C PRO A 184 -13.78 3.69 -1.39
N THR A 185 -14.52 4.27 -0.43
CA THR A 185 -15.94 4.64 -0.61
C THR A 185 -16.23 6.11 -0.37
N ASN A 186 -15.28 6.86 0.21
CA ASN A 186 -15.42 8.28 0.46
C ASN A 186 -14.24 9.06 -0.12
N GLU A 187 -14.49 9.78 -1.21
CA GLU A 187 -13.47 10.54 -1.95
C GLU A 187 -12.79 11.63 -1.10
N PHE A 188 -13.40 12.06 0.00
CA PHE A 188 -12.85 13.10 0.85
C PHE A 188 -12.06 12.57 2.03
N LEU A 189 -12.04 11.25 2.29
CA LEU A 189 -11.34 10.69 3.43
C LEU A 189 -9.97 10.14 3.05
N LEU A 190 -8.97 10.54 3.83
CA LEU A 190 -7.59 10.08 3.70
C LEU A 190 -7.10 9.53 5.04
N LEU A 191 -6.58 8.30 5.02
CA LEU A 191 -5.84 7.70 6.11
C LEU A 191 -4.35 8.03 5.95
N SER A 192 -3.67 8.25 7.07
CA SER A 192 -2.22 8.41 7.12
C SER A 192 -1.63 7.68 8.32
N SER A 193 -0.37 7.27 8.18
CA SER A 193 0.44 6.74 9.27
C SER A 193 1.83 7.35 9.30
N SER A 194 2.44 7.34 10.48
CA SER A 194 3.74 7.94 10.74
C SER A 194 4.65 7.01 11.56
N PHE A 195 5.97 7.26 11.48
CA PHE A 195 6.98 6.54 12.29
C PHE A 195 6.91 6.83 13.79
N ASP A 196 6.09 7.78 14.24
CA ASP A 196 5.73 7.95 15.66
C ASP A 196 4.54 7.08 16.10
N ALA A 197 4.09 6.17 15.22
CA ALA A 197 2.92 5.31 15.35
C ALA A 197 1.57 6.06 15.31
N ASP A 198 1.54 7.37 15.04
CA ASP A 198 0.27 8.09 14.90
C ASP A 198 -0.47 7.62 13.63
N LEU A 199 -1.72 7.20 13.81
CA LEU A 199 -2.68 6.94 12.73
C LEU A 199 -3.74 8.03 12.73
N LYS A 200 -3.98 8.63 11.57
CA LYS A 200 -4.89 9.78 11.45
C LYS A 200 -5.79 9.67 10.24
N ILE A 201 -7.04 10.11 10.41
CA ILE A 201 -8.04 10.30 9.36
C ILE A 201 -8.20 11.79 9.10
N TRP A 202 -8.21 12.16 7.83
CA TRP A 202 -8.34 13.53 7.35
C TRP A 202 -9.55 13.64 6.43
N ASP A 203 -10.28 14.75 6.53
CA ASP A 203 -11.24 15.18 5.51
C ASP A 203 -10.55 16.20 4.60
N THR A 204 -10.37 15.88 3.33
CA THR A 204 -9.65 16.73 2.38
C THR A 204 -10.37 18.04 2.06
N ARG A 205 -11.65 18.15 2.40
CA ARG A 205 -12.40 19.42 2.31
C ARG A 205 -12.05 20.36 3.46
N ARG A 206 -11.49 19.83 4.55
CA ARG A 206 -11.14 20.55 5.77
C ARG A 206 -9.90 19.94 6.44
N VAL A 207 -8.72 20.37 5.98
CA VAL A 207 -7.44 19.83 6.46
C VAL A 207 -6.78 20.61 7.60
N ASP A 208 -7.34 21.74 8.01
CA ASP A 208 -6.86 22.51 9.17
C ASP A 208 -6.93 21.70 10.47
N VAL A 209 -7.83 20.71 10.53
CA VAL A 209 -8.02 19.87 11.70
C VAL A 209 -8.10 18.41 11.26
N CYS A 210 -7.32 17.56 11.95
CA CYS A 210 -7.41 16.12 11.83
C CYS A 210 -8.80 15.64 12.29
N LEU A 211 -9.51 14.89 11.45
CA LEU A 211 -10.86 14.41 11.77
C LEU A 211 -10.81 13.45 12.97
N HIS A 212 -9.94 12.45 12.90
CA HIS A 212 -9.71 11.51 13.99
C HIS A 212 -8.24 11.15 14.10
N SER A 213 -7.71 11.20 15.33
CA SER A 213 -6.49 10.47 15.67
C SER A 213 -6.91 9.11 16.21
N LEU A 214 -6.51 8.04 15.52
CA LEU A 214 -6.86 6.66 15.88
C LEU A 214 -5.93 6.21 17.01
N VAL A 215 -6.20 6.66 18.23
CA VAL A 215 -5.34 6.43 19.41
C VAL A 215 -5.70 5.09 20.07
N GLY A 216 -4.70 4.34 20.57
CA GLY A 216 -4.93 3.17 21.42
C GLY A 216 -4.08 1.96 21.07
N HIS A 217 -4.73 0.86 20.70
CA HIS A 217 -4.23 -0.53 20.73
C HIS A 217 -3.03 -0.85 19.80
N HIS A 218 -2.53 0.12 19.05
CA HIS A 218 -1.33 0.02 18.22
C HIS A 218 -0.05 0.53 18.94
N LEU A 219 -0.17 1.13 20.13
CA LEU A 219 0.96 1.75 20.83
C LEU A 219 1.92 0.72 21.42
N VAL A 220 3.16 0.75 20.93
CA VAL A 220 4.32 0.06 21.50
C VAL A 220 4.65 0.70 22.87
N PRO A 221 5.12 -0.06 23.88
CA PRO A 221 5.66 0.54 25.10
C PRO A 221 6.68 1.63 24.78
N ARG A 222 6.58 2.78 25.48
CA ARG A 222 7.24 4.07 25.18
C ARG A 222 8.77 4.04 24.98
N GLU A 223 9.42 2.91 25.25
CA GLU A 223 10.87 2.74 25.23
C GLU A 223 11.42 2.17 23.90
N ALA A 224 10.56 1.69 22.99
CA ALA A 224 11.00 1.18 21.70
C ALA A 224 10.89 2.23 20.59
N ARG A 225 12.00 2.55 19.93
CA ARG A 225 11.99 3.35 18.70
C ARG A 225 11.31 2.54 17.58
N VAL A 226 10.13 2.99 17.18
CA VAL A 226 9.42 2.57 15.97
C VAL A 226 10.30 2.94 14.76
N LYS A 227 10.66 1.96 13.94
CA LYS A 227 11.55 2.07 12.77
C LYS A 227 10.90 1.56 11.47
N GLY A 228 9.69 1.01 11.56
CA GLY A 228 8.98 0.28 10.52
C GLY A 228 7.77 1.05 10.01
N MET A 229 7.42 0.76 8.76
CA MET A 229 6.37 1.45 8.02
C MET A 229 5.02 0.84 8.40
N HIS A 230 4.19 1.58 9.14
CA HIS A 230 2.81 1.15 9.40
C HIS A 230 2.01 1.25 8.11
N ARG A 231 1.62 0.12 7.52
CA ARG A 231 0.62 0.09 6.44
C ARG A 231 -0.70 -0.37 7.02
N ALA A 232 -1.48 0.58 7.51
CA ALA A 232 -2.86 0.34 7.86
C ALA A 232 -3.69 0.19 6.58
N SER A 233 -4.77 -0.59 6.63
CA SER A 233 -5.68 -0.82 5.51
C SER A 233 -7.11 -0.45 5.89
N PHE A 234 -7.90 -0.02 4.92
CA PHE A 234 -9.35 0.07 5.08
C PHE A 234 -10.00 -1.31 5.07
N LEU A 235 -11.14 -1.43 5.76
CA LEU A 235 -11.87 -2.68 5.95
C LEU A 235 -13.38 -2.40 5.94
N HIS A 236 -14.17 -3.36 5.51
CA HIS A 236 -15.61 -3.35 5.27
C HIS A 236 -16.00 -2.11 4.47
N GLU A 237 -15.54 -2.02 3.23
CA GLU A 237 -15.87 -0.90 2.33
C GLU A 237 -15.53 0.47 2.94
N GLY A 238 -14.41 0.53 3.67
CA GLY A 238 -13.93 1.77 4.29
C GLY A 238 -14.61 2.15 5.61
N LYS A 239 -15.47 1.30 6.18
CA LYS A 239 -16.10 1.54 7.49
C LYS A 239 -15.09 1.47 8.63
N TYR A 240 -14.10 0.59 8.53
CA TYR A 240 -13.08 0.39 9.55
C TYR A 240 -11.67 0.61 8.98
N VAL A 241 -10.73 0.83 9.89
CA VAL A 241 -9.29 0.76 9.62
C VAL A 241 -8.69 -0.37 10.43
N VAL A 242 -7.90 -1.21 9.79
CA VAL A 242 -7.13 -2.28 10.43
C VAL A 242 -5.63 -2.00 10.34
N THR A 243 -4.91 -2.32 11.40
CA THR A 243 -3.46 -2.12 11.46
C THR A 243 -2.78 -3.18 12.33
N THR A 244 -1.54 -3.51 12.01
CA THR A 244 -0.61 -4.18 12.92
C THR A 244 0.29 -3.12 13.55
N GLY A 245 0.46 -3.14 14.87
CA GLY A 245 1.50 -2.33 15.50
C GLY A 245 2.89 -2.82 15.08
N GLU A 246 3.85 -1.93 14.89
CA GLU A 246 5.19 -2.35 14.46
C GLU A 246 5.84 -3.16 15.57
N LYS A 247 6.29 -4.38 15.24
CA LYS A 247 6.87 -5.32 16.21
C LYS A 247 5.93 -5.68 17.36
N THR A 248 4.63 -5.45 17.16
CA THR A 248 3.62 -6.02 18.01
C THR A 248 2.95 -7.14 17.26
N ASP A 249 2.53 -8.14 18.01
CA ASP A 249 1.56 -9.14 17.57
C ASP A 249 0.14 -8.56 17.56
N VAL A 250 -0.07 -7.28 17.89
CA VAL A 250 -1.43 -6.74 18.05
C VAL A 250 -2.01 -6.31 16.71
N ILE A 251 -3.15 -6.91 16.37
CA ILE A 251 -4.05 -6.42 15.31
C ILE A 251 -5.10 -5.53 15.96
N SER A 252 -5.24 -4.31 15.48
CA SER A 252 -6.23 -3.35 15.97
C SER A 252 -7.18 -2.92 14.87
N ILE A 253 -8.47 -2.83 15.20
CA ILE A 253 -9.51 -2.34 14.30
C ILE A 253 -10.16 -1.09 14.91
N TYR A 254 -10.30 -0.05 14.10
CA TYR A 254 -10.89 1.24 14.47
C TYR A 254 -12.09 1.54 13.58
N ASP A 255 -13.12 2.16 14.15
CA ASP A 255 -14.25 2.70 13.41
C ASP A 255 -13.89 4.06 12.80
N VAL A 256 -14.10 4.22 11.50
CA VAL A 256 -13.71 5.44 10.77
C VAL A 256 -14.56 6.64 11.18
N SER A 257 -15.83 6.42 11.52
CA SER A 257 -16.78 7.50 11.83
C SER A 257 -16.58 8.13 13.21
N SER A 258 -16.09 7.36 14.16
CA SER A 258 -15.88 7.77 15.55
C SER A 258 -14.40 7.91 15.92
N GLY A 259 -13.51 7.28 15.14
CA GLY A 259 -12.10 7.12 15.47
C GLY A 259 -11.82 6.15 16.62
N ALA A 260 -12.86 5.52 17.19
CA ALA A 260 -12.73 4.65 18.35
C ALA A 260 -12.17 3.28 17.95
N ALA A 261 -11.34 2.71 18.83
CA ALA A 261 -10.94 1.32 18.68
C ALA A 261 -12.11 0.39 19.01
N VAL A 262 -12.44 -0.55 18.11
CA VAL A 262 -13.64 -1.40 18.21
C VAL A 262 -13.33 -2.89 18.35
N SER A 263 -12.13 -3.32 17.95
CA SER A 263 -11.69 -4.70 18.13
C SER A 263 -10.17 -4.81 18.23
N ARG A 264 -9.73 -5.90 18.85
CA ARG A 264 -8.32 -6.28 19.02
C ARG A 264 -8.16 -7.78 18.84
N GLY A 265 -7.12 -8.17 18.11
CA GLY A 265 -6.66 -9.55 17.99
C GLY A 265 -5.14 -9.65 18.20
N LEU A 266 -4.64 -10.87 18.23
CA LEU A 266 -3.21 -11.17 18.21
C LEU A 266 -2.88 -11.97 16.96
N ALA A 267 -1.86 -11.50 16.23
CA ALA A 267 -1.14 -12.27 15.23
C ALA A 267 -0.22 -13.28 15.92
N GLU A 268 0.26 -14.29 15.20
CA GLU A 268 1.21 -15.26 15.77
C GLU A 268 2.61 -14.67 15.92
N SER A 269 2.93 -13.70 15.05
CA SER A 269 4.22 -13.03 15.07
C SER A 269 4.08 -11.51 14.87
N ALA A 270 5.18 -10.81 15.15
CA ALA A 270 5.29 -9.37 14.95
C ALA A 270 5.01 -8.98 13.49
N GLY A 271 3.83 -8.40 13.24
CA GLY A 271 3.41 -7.95 11.93
C GLY A 271 4.20 -6.74 11.44
N THR A 272 4.47 -6.70 10.14
CA THR A 272 5.16 -5.60 9.44
C THR A 272 4.26 -4.91 8.42
N ALA A 273 3.26 -5.61 7.90
CA ALA A 273 2.20 -5.06 7.06
C ALA A 273 0.91 -5.88 7.23
N ILE A 274 -0.22 -5.24 6.99
CA ILE A 274 -1.51 -5.90 6.89
C ILE A 274 -2.23 -5.42 5.64
N VAL A 275 -2.87 -6.35 4.94
CA VAL A 275 -3.77 -6.06 3.83
C VAL A 275 -5.08 -6.80 4.04
N SER A 276 -6.17 -6.21 3.57
CA SER A 276 -7.50 -6.80 3.58
C SER A 276 -7.92 -7.17 2.16
N TYR A 277 -8.56 -8.33 2.03
CA TYR A 277 -9.29 -8.74 0.85
C TYR A 277 -10.73 -9.02 1.26
N GLU A 278 -11.68 -8.43 0.55
CA GLU A 278 -13.11 -8.55 0.84
C GLU A 278 -13.85 -8.87 -0.45
N ASP A 279 -14.75 -9.84 -0.36
CA ASP A 279 -15.80 -10.10 -1.34
C ASP A 279 -17.15 -10.23 -0.62
N ASP A 280 -18.22 -10.47 -1.38
CA ASP A 280 -19.58 -10.58 -0.83
C ASP A 280 -19.75 -11.66 0.25
N ARG A 281 -18.80 -12.59 0.40
CA ARG A 281 -18.92 -13.78 1.25
C ARG A 281 -17.81 -13.90 2.29
N SER A 282 -16.73 -13.16 2.14
CA SER A 282 -15.53 -13.35 2.95
C SER A 282 -14.75 -12.06 3.14
N CYS A 283 -14.13 -11.97 4.31
CA CYS A 283 -13.17 -10.94 4.63
C CYS A 283 -11.92 -11.63 5.17
N VAL A 284 -10.80 -11.49 4.47
CA VAL A 284 -9.52 -12.08 4.86
C VAL A 284 -8.52 -10.97 5.11
N LEU A 285 -7.87 -11.01 6.27
CA LEU A 285 -6.71 -10.21 6.59
C LEU A 285 -5.46 -11.05 6.35
N ALA A 286 -4.54 -10.55 5.53
CA ALA A 286 -3.21 -11.12 5.43
C ALA A 286 -2.21 -10.25 6.20
N VAL A 287 -1.58 -10.83 7.22
CA VAL A 287 -0.55 -10.19 8.05
C VAL A 287 0.81 -10.74 7.65
N ALA A 288 1.68 -9.87 7.15
CA ALA A 288 3.03 -10.24 6.79
C ALA A 288 4.00 -9.98 7.96
N SER A 289 4.79 -10.98 8.34
CA SER A 289 5.92 -10.84 9.24
C SER A 289 7.24 -10.97 8.49
N SER A 290 8.37 -10.99 9.20
CA SER A 290 9.69 -11.15 8.57
C SER A 290 9.90 -12.51 7.90
N MET A 291 9.10 -13.52 8.25
CA MET A 291 9.30 -14.91 7.80
C MET A 291 8.07 -15.56 7.17
N GLN A 292 6.87 -15.06 7.45
CA GLN A 292 5.62 -15.71 7.03
C GLN A 292 4.51 -14.71 6.73
N VAL A 293 3.46 -15.21 6.08
CA VAL A 293 2.19 -14.49 5.90
C VAL A 293 1.12 -15.30 6.62
N GLU A 294 0.46 -14.68 7.58
CA GLU A 294 -0.60 -15.26 8.40
C GLU A 294 -1.96 -14.75 7.89
N LEU A 295 -2.96 -15.62 7.83
CA LEU A 295 -4.31 -15.28 7.35
C LEU A 295 -5.31 -15.32 8.50
N TYR A 296 -6.14 -14.28 8.60
CA TYR A 296 -7.18 -14.15 9.61
C TYR A 296 -8.52 -13.80 8.98
N THR A 297 -9.60 -14.32 9.56
CA THR A 297 -10.97 -13.90 9.23
C THR A 297 -11.52 -13.09 10.40
N PRO A 298 -11.85 -11.80 10.24
CA PRO A 298 -12.46 -11.02 11.31
C PRO A 298 -13.84 -11.60 11.63
N ILE A 299 -14.03 -12.08 12.86
CA ILE A 299 -15.32 -12.60 13.29
C ILE A 299 -16.28 -11.43 13.44
N SER A 300 -17.38 -11.43 12.69
CA SER A 300 -18.45 -10.46 12.91
C SER A 300 -19.18 -10.80 14.21
N LYS A 301 -19.51 -9.81 15.04
CA LYS A 301 -20.22 -10.04 16.32
C LYS A 301 -21.57 -10.77 16.17
N ASN A 302 -22.13 -10.86 14.96
CA ASN A 302 -23.39 -11.55 14.70
C ASN A 302 -23.23 -13.08 14.56
N GLU A 303 -22.02 -13.61 14.42
CA GLU A 303 -21.77 -15.05 14.26
C GLU A 303 -21.43 -15.76 15.58
N MET A 304 -21.20 -15.01 16.67
CA MET A 304 -20.91 -15.58 17.99
C MET A 304 -22.15 -16.02 18.79
N SER A 305 -23.35 -15.95 18.20
CA SER A 305 -24.61 -16.32 18.85
C SER A 305 -25.34 -17.51 18.19
N ALA A 306 -24.63 -18.34 17.43
CA ALA A 306 -25.15 -19.58 16.86
C ALA A 306 -24.53 -20.81 17.54
#